data_AF-A0A5U8XKD8-F1
#
_entry.id   AF-A0A5U8XKD8-F1
#
_cell.length_a   1.000
_cell.length_b   1.000
_cell.length_c   1.000
_cell.angle_alpha   90.00
_cell.angle_beta   90.00
_cell.angle_gamma   90.00
#
_symmetry.space_group_name_H-M   'P 1'
#
loop_
_entity.id
_entity.type
_entity.pdbx_description
1 polymer ?
#
loop_
_entity_poly.entity_id
_entity_poly.type
_entity_poly.pdbx_seq_one_letter_code
_entity_poly.pdbx_strand_id
1 'polypeptide(L)'
;MALSTVDRVFGLEYPMSIATSLAFEGLLHTGEHAADKGEPPVHKFRAIFVNVRTLFRNVYNAFEDKKAELDADIALAAIEEDVKTIRETVAAVSPSTICVFYLCQYKSINKEFPQAKFKNPTTPNQTHYNSVELDVYKRVVKDELFDVKLFDVEISNNVDTVCLTHLPVDLLWQKNFPKLMLLESHTGKVKGQLEWYTKLNGKPENVPFNKATLQLYGDGVMFSPEDLKSRRVLEKVAVKFNWNQATTMSRIKSTLRIANEPFLIEYIDRLSK
;
A
#
# COMPACT_ATOMS: atom_id res chain seq x y z
N MET A 1 -16.94 18.16 -24.07
CA MET A 1 -17.70 18.08 -22.80
C MET A 1 -16.72 18.33 -21.67
N ALA A 2 -17.13 19.00 -20.59
CA ALA A 2 -16.27 19.09 -19.40
C ALA A 2 -16.16 17.71 -18.74
N LEU A 3 -14.97 17.36 -18.25
CA LEU A 3 -14.72 16.11 -17.55
C LEU A 3 -15.61 16.00 -16.30
N SER A 4 -16.08 14.80 -15.97
CA SER A 4 -16.97 14.53 -14.85
C SER A 4 -16.70 13.16 -14.21
N THR A 5 -17.30 12.88 -13.06
CA THR A 5 -17.07 11.60 -12.36
C THR A 5 -17.53 10.38 -13.17
N VAL A 6 -18.46 10.54 -14.12
CA VAL A 6 -18.94 9.43 -14.97
C VAL A 6 -17.96 9.05 -16.08
N ASP A 7 -16.94 9.86 -16.32
CA ASP A 7 -15.92 9.59 -17.34
C ASP A 7 -14.88 8.54 -16.89
N ARG A 8 -14.89 8.14 -15.61
CA ARG A 8 -14.01 7.10 -15.08
C ARG A 8 -14.57 5.70 -15.35
N VAL A 9 -13.68 4.73 -15.49
CA VAL A 9 -14.05 3.32 -15.59
C VAL A 9 -14.51 2.81 -14.22
N PHE A 10 -15.75 2.32 -14.18
CA PHE A 10 -16.35 1.74 -12.99
C PHE A 10 -16.16 0.22 -12.94
N GLY A 11 -16.22 -0.33 -11.73
CA GLY A 11 -16.43 -1.76 -11.52
C GLY A 11 -17.76 -2.26 -12.08
N LEU A 12 -17.80 -3.54 -12.44
CA LEU A 12 -19.03 -4.19 -12.88
C LEU A 12 -19.97 -4.47 -11.70
N GLU A 13 -19.42 -4.94 -10.58
CA GLU A 13 -20.21 -5.32 -9.41
C GLU A 13 -20.55 -4.12 -8.53
N TYR A 14 -19.56 -3.26 -8.26
CA TYR A 14 -19.74 -2.09 -7.42
C TYR A 14 -19.49 -0.80 -8.20
N PRO A 15 -20.38 0.21 -8.08
CA PRO A 15 -20.25 1.50 -8.76
C PRO A 15 -19.17 2.37 -8.07
N MET A 16 -17.94 1.90 -8.15
CA MET A 16 -16.71 2.54 -7.67
C MET A 16 -15.68 2.52 -8.78
N SER A 17 -14.58 3.27 -8.65
CA SER A 17 -13.46 3.14 -9.59
C SER A 17 -13.01 1.67 -9.69
N ILE A 18 -12.72 1.20 -10.91
CA ILE A 18 -12.51 -0.22 -11.24
C ILE A 18 -11.55 -0.94 -10.27
N ALA A 19 -10.40 -0.35 -9.97
CA ALA A 19 -9.42 -0.92 -9.03
C ALA A 19 -9.85 -0.88 -7.56
N THR A 20 -10.86 -0.09 -7.19
CA THR A 20 -11.50 -0.18 -5.89
C THR A 20 -12.54 -1.30 -5.89
N SER A 21 -13.37 -1.39 -6.95
CA SER A 21 -14.37 -2.46 -7.09
C SER A 21 -13.74 -3.85 -7.02
N LEU A 22 -12.72 -4.12 -7.84
CA LEU A 22 -12.01 -5.41 -7.87
C LEU A 22 -11.44 -5.80 -6.50
N ALA A 23 -10.98 -4.81 -5.72
CA ALA A 23 -10.50 -5.04 -4.36
C ALA A 23 -11.62 -5.59 -3.46
N PHE A 24 -12.78 -4.95 -3.50
CA PHE A 24 -13.92 -5.33 -2.67
C PHE A 24 -14.65 -6.56 -3.18
N GLU A 25 -14.65 -6.83 -4.49
CA GLU A 25 -15.16 -8.07 -5.07
C GLU A 25 -14.44 -9.29 -4.47
N GLY A 26 -13.10 -9.29 -4.42
CA GLY A 26 -12.37 -10.38 -3.77
C GLY A 26 -12.49 -10.41 -2.25
N LEU A 27 -12.60 -9.24 -1.58
CA LEU A 27 -12.77 -9.20 -0.14
C LEU A 27 -14.15 -9.75 0.31
N LEU A 28 -15.17 -9.58 -0.53
CA LEU A 28 -16.57 -9.89 -0.24
C LEU A 28 -17.08 -11.15 -0.96
N HIS A 29 -16.25 -11.79 -1.79
CA HIS A 29 -16.63 -12.90 -2.67
C HIS A 29 -17.85 -12.57 -3.54
N THR A 30 -17.74 -11.51 -4.32
CA THR A 30 -18.74 -11.12 -5.34
C THR A 30 -18.09 -11.00 -6.71
N GLY A 31 -18.87 -10.74 -7.77
CA GLY A 31 -18.36 -10.66 -9.13
C GLY A 31 -17.62 -11.94 -9.56
N GLU A 32 -16.39 -11.79 -10.08
CA GLU A 32 -15.55 -12.92 -10.49
C GLU A 32 -15.13 -13.85 -9.33
N HIS A 33 -15.25 -13.37 -8.08
CA HIS A 33 -14.91 -14.10 -6.87
C HIS A 33 -16.12 -14.79 -6.21
N ALA A 34 -17.31 -14.72 -6.80
CA ALA A 34 -18.52 -15.34 -6.23
C ALA A 34 -18.43 -16.87 -6.11
N ALA A 35 -17.59 -17.51 -6.94
CA ALA A 35 -17.35 -18.95 -6.91
C ALA A 35 -16.21 -19.37 -5.97
N ASP A 36 -15.52 -18.41 -5.33
CA ASP A 36 -14.43 -18.72 -4.40
C ASP A 36 -14.95 -19.48 -3.18
N LYS A 37 -14.21 -20.52 -2.79
CA LYS A 37 -14.63 -21.43 -1.71
C LYS A 37 -14.47 -20.79 -0.33
N GLY A 38 -15.46 -21.01 0.53
CA GLY A 38 -15.45 -20.60 1.94
C GLY A 38 -16.09 -19.24 2.18
N GLU A 39 -16.07 -18.80 3.43
CA GLU A 39 -16.65 -17.50 3.80
C GLU A 39 -15.83 -16.32 3.24
N PRO A 40 -16.51 -15.21 2.88
CA PRO A 40 -15.86 -13.97 2.47
C PRO A 40 -14.75 -13.54 3.45
N PRO A 41 -13.55 -13.17 2.95
CA PRO A 41 -12.42 -12.78 3.79
C PRO A 41 -12.72 -11.63 4.74
N VAL A 42 -13.66 -10.74 4.40
CA VAL A 42 -14.09 -9.62 5.26
C VAL A 42 -14.42 -10.05 6.69
N HIS A 43 -15.03 -11.22 6.88
CA HIS A 43 -15.45 -11.72 8.20
C HIS A 43 -14.29 -12.08 9.13
N LYS A 44 -13.06 -12.18 8.60
CA LYS A 44 -11.84 -12.40 9.37
C LYS A 44 -11.27 -11.12 9.98
N PHE A 45 -11.88 -9.96 9.71
CA PHE A 45 -11.36 -8.66 10.10
C PHE A 45 -12.44 -7.81 10.76
N ARG A 46 -12.05 -7.11 11.83
CA ARG A 46 -12.91 -6.14 12.52
C ARG A 46 -12.77 -4.73 11.93
N ALA A 47 -11.71 -4.47 11.18
CA ALA A 47 -11.51 -3.20 10.49
C ALA A 47 -10.95 -3.38 9.08
N ILE A 48 -11.39 -2.52 8.17
CA ILE A 48 -10.80 -2.32 6.85
C ILE A 48 -10.16 -0.94 6.85
N PHE A 49 -8.83 -0.89 6.79
CA PHE A 49 -8.09 0.35 6.65
C PHE A 49 -7.98 0.69 5.16
N VAL A 50 -8.52 1.84 4.76
CA VAL A 50 -8.50 2.30 3.37
C VAL A 50 -7.67 3.57 3.28
N ASN A 51 -6.53 3.48 2.61
CA ASN A 51 -5.63 4.62 2.44
C ASN A 51 -6.20 5.58 1.39
N VAL A 52 -6.41 6.85 1.73
CA VAL A 52 -6.99 7.85 0.81
C VAL A 52 -6.11 8.12 -0.40
N ARG A 53 -4.77 8.08 -0.28
CA ARG A 53 -3.88 8.14 -1.46
C ARG A 53 -4.07 6.94 -2.38
N THR A 54 -4.47 5.79 -1.84
CA THR A 54 -4.80 4.61 -2.66
C THR A 54 -6.12 4.78 -3.39
N LEU A 55 -7.14 5.36 -2.75
CA LEU A 55 -8.38 5.73 -3.44
C LEU A 55 -8.09 6.75 -4.55
N PHE A 56 -7.32 7.80 -4.26
CA PHE A 56 -6.88 8.74 -5.28
C PHE A 56 -6.17 8.05 -6.45
N ARG A 57 -5.19 7.17 -6.17
CA ARG A 57 -4.49 6.41 -7.20
C ARG A 57 -5.46 5.57 -8.04
N ASN A 58 -6.44 4.93 -7.41
CA ASN A 58 -7.44 4.13 -8.11
C ASN A 58 -8.33 4.99 -9.00
N VAL A 59 -8.84 6.11 -8.47
CA VAL A 59 -9.64 7.10 -9.20
C VAL A 59 -8.87 7.66 -10.37
N TYR A 60 -7.68 8.23 -10.13
CA TYR A 60 -6.82 8.79 -11.17
C TYR A 60 -6.57 7.77 -12.29
N ASN A 61 -6.33 6.50 -11.93
CA ASN A 61 -6.12 5.48 -12.95
C ASN A 61 -7.36 5.06 -13.72
N ALA A 62 -8.55 5.17 -13.13
CA ALA A 62 -9.82 4.88 -13.76
C ALA A 62 -10.21 5.91 -14.84
N PHE A 63 -9.61 7.11 -14.86
CA PHE A 63 -9.81 8.08 -15.95
C PHE A 63 -9.00 7.78 -17.22
N GLU A 64 -8.22 6.70 -17.26
CA GLU A 64 -7.51 6.20 -18.44
C GLU A 64 -6.78 7.27 -19.28
N ASP A 65 -7.28 7.59 -20.48
CA ASP A 65 -6.71 8.56 -21.42
C ASP A 65 -7.00 10.02 -21.01
N LYS A 66 -8.00 10.25 -20.16
CA LYS A 66 -8.42 11.58 -19.67
C LYS A 66 -7.67 12.03 -18.41
N LYS A 67 -6.65 11.27 -17.97
CA LYS A 67 -5.85 11.58 -16.77
C LYS A 67 -5.27 13.00 -16.74
N ALA A 68 -4.85 13.51 -17.89
CA ALA A 68 -4.23 14.83 -18.00
C ALA A 68 -5.22 15.99 -17.80
N GLU A 69 -6.52 15.72 -17.89
CA GLU A 69 -7.61 16.68 -17.72
C GLU A 69 -8.20 16.63 -16.30
N LEU A 70 -7.76 15.66 -15.47
CA LEU A 70 -8.30 15.46 -14.14
C LEU A 70 -7.81 16.55 -13.18
N ASP A 71 -8.76 17.23 -12.54
CA ASP A 71 -8.47 18.18 -11.48
C ASP A 71 -8.84 17.60 -10.09
N ALA A 72 -8.53 18.38 -9.05
CA ALA A 72 -8.77 17.97 -7.67
C ALA A 72 -10.25 17.96 -7.29
N ASP A 73 -11.11 18.75 -7.95
CA ASP A 73 -12.54 18.77 -7.68
C ASP A 73 -13.20 17.48 -8.16
N ILE A 74 -12.94 17.08 -9.39
CA ILE A 74 -13.48 15.85 -9.99
C ILE A 74 -12.89 14.63 -9.28
N ALA A 75 -11.59 14.62 -8.99
CA ALA A 75 -10.95 13.53 -8.27
C ALA A 75 -11.55 13.36 -6.87
N LEU A 76 -11.81 14.46 -6.15
CA LEU A 76 -12.39 14.41 -4.81
C LEU A 76 -13.84 13.90 -4.85
N ALA A 77 -14.67 14.41 -5.77
CA ALA A 77 -16.05 13.93 -5.95
C ALA A 77 -16.11 12.43 -6.28
N ALA A 78 -15.17 11.93 -7.10
CA ALA A 78 -15.05 10.51 -7.40
C ALA A 78 -14.63 9.68 -6.16
N ILE A 79 -13.73 10.21 -5.32
CA ILE A 79 -13.35 9.58 -4.05
C ILE A 79 -14.54 9.57 -3.07
N GLU A 80 -15.34 10.62 -3.03
CA GLU A 80 -16.57 10.72 -2.21
C GLU A 80 -17.56 9.61 -2.54
N GLU A 81 -17.82 9.43 -3.83
CA GLU A 81 -18.65 8.35 -4.35
C GLU A 81 -18.07 6.97 -3.95
N ASP A 82 -16.77 6.74 -4.13
CA ASP A 82 -16.12 5.48 -3.73
C ASP A 82 -16.23 5.23 -2.22
N VAL A 83 -15.97 6.24 -1.38
CA VAL A 83 -16.06 6.15 0.09
C VAL A 83 -17.46 5.75 0.53
N LYS A 84 -18.49 6.39 -0.06
CA LYS A 84 -19.88 6.10 0.25
C LYS A 84 -20.22 4.65 -0.10
N THR A 85 -19.90 4.23 -1.33
CA THR A 85 -20.16 2.86 -1.80
C THR A 85 -19.40 1.81 -0.97
N ILE A 86 -18.14 2.07 -0.60
CA ILE A 86 -17.38 1.18 0.30
C ILE A 86 -18.12 0.96 1.62
N ARG A 87 -18.56 2.05 2.26
CA ARG A 87 -19.27 1.99 3.56
C ARG A 87 -20.56 1.18 3.43
N GLU A 88 -21.37 1.46 2.41
CA GLU A 88 -22.65 0.81 2.17
C GLU A 88 -22.48 -0.68 1.88
N THR A 89 -21.57 -1.04 0.97
CA THR A 89 -21.33 -2.43 0.59
C THR A 89 -20.75 -3.25 1.75
N VAL A 90 -19.77 -2.72 2.48
CA VAL A 90 -19.20 -3.45 3.63
C VAL A 90 -20.24 -3.63 4.73
N ALA A 91 -21.03 -2.60 5.04
CA ALA A 91 -22.08 -2.69 6.05
C ALA A 91 -23.16 -3.71 5.68
N ALA A 92 -23.47 -3.88 4.38
CA ALA A 92 -24.43 -4.87 3.92
C ALA A 92 -23.94 -6.32 4.10
N VAL A 93 -22.64 -6.59 3.89
CA VAL A 93 -22.07 -7.94 3.97
C VAL A 93 -21.56 -8.27 5.37
N SER A 94 -20.84 -7.36 6.01
CA SER A 94 -20.25 -7.54 7.35
C SER A 94 -20.50 -6.30 8.23
N PRO A 95 -21.70 -6.18 8.83
CA PRO A 95 -22.07 -5.03 9.67
C PRO A 95 -21.14 -4.77 10.86
N SER A 96 -20.41 -5.80 11.32
CA SER A 96 -19.47 -5.72 12.44
C SER A 96 -18.09 -5.21 12.06
N THR A 97 -17.78 -5.10 10.76
CA THR A 97 -16.50 -4.65 10.23
C THR A 97 -16.55 -3.15 9.98
N ILE A 98 -15.61 -2.41 10.59
CA ILE A 98 -15.57 -0.94 10.49
C ILE A 98 -14.64 -0.52 9.34
N CYS A 99 -15.11 0.37 8.46
CA CYS A 99 -14.26 1.03 7.46
C CYS A 99 -13.56 2.24 8.08
N VAL A 100 -12.23 2.24 8.08
CA VAL A 100 -11.40 3.36 8.56
C VAL A 100 -10.66 3.95 7.36
N PHE A 101 -11.12 5.10 6.90
CA PHE A 101 -10.37 5.89 5.91
C PHE A 101 -9.24 6.61 6.63
N TYR A 102 -8.03 6.52 6.10
CA TYR A 102 -6.88 7.12 6.74
C TYR A 102 -5.92 7.76 5.76
N LEU A 103 -5.09 8.63 6.32
CA LEU A 103 -4.05 9.31 5.58
C LEU A 103 -2.80 9.54 6.44
N CYS A 104 -1.64 9.18 5.89
CA CYS A 104 -0.34 9.49 6.45
C CYS A 104 0.18 10.83 5.91
N GLN A 105 0.57 11.72 6.80
CA GLN A 105 1.06 13.07 6.47
C GLN A 105 2.56 13.09 6.15
N TYR A 106 3.30 12.07 6.56
CA TYR A 106 4.73 11.87 6.31
C TYR A 106 5.62 13.08 6.70
N LYS A 107 5.24 13.83 7.75
CA LYS A 107 6.01 14.98 8.28
C LYS A 107 7.35 14.53 8.84
N SER A 108 7.40 13.38 9.50
CA SER A 108 8.63 12.83 10.08
C SER A 108 9.27 11.72 9.25
N ILE A 109 8.89 11.54 7.97
CA ILE A 109 9.37 10.42 7.15
C ILE A 109 10.90 10.35 7.01
N ASN A 110 11.57 11.51 6.89
CA ASN A 110 13.04 11.57 6.82
C ASN A 110 13.70 11.22 8.15
N LYS A 111 13.02 11.44 9.28
CA LYS A 111 13.48 11.01 10.61
C LYS A 111 13.29 9.51 10.78
N GLU A 112 12.16 8.99 10.30
CA GLU A 112 11.84 7.57 10.39
C GLU A 112 12.71 6.72 9.45
N PHE A 113 13.05 7.24 8.27
CA PHE A 113 13.90 6.56 7.28
C PHE A 113 15.09 7.44 6.88
N PRO A 114 16.07 7.64 7.78
CA PRO A 114 17.16 8.60 7.58
C PRO A 114 18.15 8.20 6.48
N GLN A 115 18.05 6.97 5.97
CA GLN A 115 18.90 6.48 4.89
C GLN A 115 18.13 6.29 3.58
N ALA A 116 16.82 6.57 3.56
CA ALA A 116 16.01 6.37 2.37
C ALA A 116 16.28 7.43 1.32
N LYS A 117 16.27 7.00 0.06
CA LYS A 117 16.16 7.89 -1.09
C LYS A 117 14.71 7.91 -1.56
N PHE A 118 14.05 9.05 -1.40
CA PHE A 118 12.67 9.21 -1.86
C PHE A 118 12.61 9.55 -3.35
N LYS A 119 11.62 8.99 -4.04
CA LYS A 119 11.36 9.33 -5.44
C LYS A 119 10.82 10.75 -5.54
N ASN A 120 11.28 11.50 -6.53
CA ASN A 120 10.73 12.80 -6.90
C ASN A 120 10.01 12.69 -8.25
N PRO A 121 8.86 13.35 -8.43
CA PRO A 121 8.20 13.42 -9.73
C PRO A 121 9.10 14.22 -10.69
N THR A 122 9.41 13.64 -11.85
CA THR A 122 10.29 14.29 -12.85
C THR A 122 9.60 14.49 -14.19
N THR A 123 8.69 13.59 -14.58
CA THR A 123 7.96 13.71 -15.84
C THR A 123 6.71 14.57 -15.69
N PRO A 124 6.21 15.22 -16.76
CA PRO A 124 5.00 16.04 -16.69
C PRO A 124 3.80 15.30 -16.08
N ASN A 125 3.60 14.03 -16.44
CA ASN A 125 2.51 13.20 -15.91
C ASN A 125 2.68 12.92 -14.41
N GLN A 126 3.91 12.70 -13.93
CA GLN A 126 4.16 12.51 -12.50
C GLN A 126 3.94 13.80 -11.72
N THR A 127 4.36 14.93 -12.28
CA THR A 127 4.16 16.25 -11.68
C THR A 127 2.67 16.60 -11.59
N HIS A 128 1.90 16.34 -12.66
CA HIS A 128 0.46 16.55 -12.67
C HIS A 128 -0.24 15.64 -11.64
N TYR A 129 0.01 14.32 -11.66
CA TYR A 129 -0.50 13.38 -10.66
C TYR A 129 -0.24 13.87 -9.23
N ASN A 130 1.00 14.26 -8.94
CA ASN A 130 1.40 14.72 -7.60
C ASN A 130 0.73 16.05 -7.23
N SER A 131 0.55 16.97 -8.19
CA SER A 131 -0.17 18.23 -7.95
C SER A 131 -1.61 17.98 -7.55
N VAL A 132 -2.33 17.17 -8.33
CA VAL A 132 -3.74 16.83 -8.06
C VAL A 132 -3.86 16.07 -6.74
N GLU A 133 -2.99 15.08 -6.48
CA GLU A 133 -2.96 14.34 -5.21
C GLU A 133 -2.79 15.28 -4.01
N LEU A 134 -1.85 16.23 -4.09
CA LEU A 134 -1.58 17.17 -3.02
C LEU A 134 -2.75 18.12 -2.77
N ASP A 135 -3.46 18.55 -3.80
CA ASP A 135 -4.61 19.44 -3.65
C ASP A 135 -5.84 18.70 -3.10
N VAL A 136 -6.07 17.45 -3.52
CA VAL A 136 -7.05 16.54 -2.89
C VAL A 136 -6.72 16.35 -1.42
N TYR A 137 -5.46 16.02 -1.11
CA TYR A 137 -4.98 15.84 0.26
C TYR A 137 -5.26 17.06 1.14
N LYS A 138 -4.86 18.25 0.69
CA LYS A 138 -5.07 19.50 1.45
C LYS A 138 -6.53 19.70 1.77
N ARG A 139 -7.45 19.43 0.84
CA ARG A 139 -8.89 19.57 1.04
C ARG A 139 -9.44 18.52 2.00
N VAL A 140 -9.07 17.24 1.84
CA VAL A 140 -9.47 16.17 2.77
C VAL A 140 -9.11 16.54 4.21
N VAL A 141 -7.92 17.10 4.45
CA VAL A 141 -7.50 17.53 5.79
C VAL A 141 -8.21 18.80 6.24
N LYS A 142 -8.24 19.83 5.38
CA LYS A 142 -8.77 21.15 5.74
C LYS A 142 -10.28 21.12 6.00
N ASP A 143 -11.00 20.38 5.18
CA ASP A 143 -12.46 20.32 5.17
C ASP A 143 -12.97 19.09 5.96
N GLU A 144 -12.07 18.35 6.63
CA GLU A 144 -12.35 17.19 7.49
C GLU A 144 -13.23 16.11 6.83
N LEU A 145 -12.92 15.79 5.58
CA LEU A 145 -13.76 14.91 4.76
C LEU A 145 -13.68 13.43 5.18
N PHE A 146 -14.82 12.74 5.11
CA PHE A 146 -14.99 11.29 5.32
C PHE A 146 -14.53 10.76 6.68
N ASP A 147 -14.45 11.61 7.69
CA ASP A 147 -13.96 11.26 9.03
C ASP A 147 -12.55 10.63 8.97
N VAL A 148 -11.67 11.19 8.13
CA VAL A 148 -10.35 10.62 7.87
C VAL A 148 -9.50 10.56 9.15
N LYS A 149 -8.95 9.38 9.44
CA LYS A 149 -7.96 9.21 10.51
C LYS A 149 -6.58 9.65 10.02
N LEU A 150 -6.02 10.67 10.66
CA LEU A 150 -4.70 11.17 10.33
C LEU A 150 -3.60 10.45 11.13
N PHE A 151 -2.56 10.03 10.42
CA PHE A 151 -1.31 9.53 10.97
C PHE A 151 -0.15 10.38 10.46
N ASP A 152 0.99 10.34 11.14
CA ASP A 152 2.21 10.91 10.56
C ASP A 152 2.85 9.91 9.60
N VAL A 153 3.50 8.88 10.13
CA VAL A 153 4.10 7.78 9.36
C VAL A 153 3.55 6.41 9.80
N GLU A 154 3.46 6.19 11.12
CA GLU A 154 3.04 4.92 11.70
C GLU A 154 1.51 4.80 11.78
N ILE A 155 0.95 3.80 11.09
CA ILE A 155 -0.45 3.42 11.28
C ILE A 155 -0.59 2.46 12.46
N SER A 156 -1.74 2.49 13.12
CA SER A 156 -2.03 1.63 14.27
C SER A 156 -3.52 1.37 14.46
N ASN A 157 -3.83 0.18 14.98
CA ASN A 157 -5.17 -0.23 15.39
C ASN A 157 -5.11 -1.38 16.40
N ASN A 158 -6.14 -1.55 17.22
CA ASN A 158 -6.18 -2.58 18.27
C ASN A 158 -7.00 -3.83 17.90
N VAL A 159 -7.34 -4.01 16.62
CA VAL A 159 -8.11 -5.15 16.12
C VAL A 159 -7.55 -5.70 14.81
N ASP A 160 -7.92 -6.95 14.50
CA ASP A 160 -7.58 -7.60 13.22
C ASP A 160 -8.03 -6.74 12.04
N THR A 161 -7.06 -6.35 11.22
CA THR A 161 -7.23 -5.34 10.18
C THR A 161 -6.75 -5.87 8.83
N VAL A 162 -7.55 -5.61 7.78
CA VAL A 162 -7.10 -5.69 6.39
C VAL A 162 -6.91 -4.27 5.85
N CYS A 163 -5.81 -4.04 5.15
CA CYS A 163 -5.42 -2.70 4.69
C CYS A 163 -5.39 -2.65 3.15
N LEU A 164 -6.22 -1.79 2.56
CA LEU A 164 -6.16 -1.42 1.15
C LEU A 164 -5.18 -0.26 0.99
N THR A 165 -3.94 -0.58 0.61
CA THR A 165 -2.90 0.40 0.38
C THR A 165 -2.00 0.04 -0.80
N HIS A 166 -1.63 1.04 -1.59
CA HIS A 166 -0.56 0.92 -2.57
C HIS A 166 0.81 1.34 -2.02
N LEU A 167 0.86 1.85 -0.79
CA LEU A 167 2.07 2.37 -0.13
C LEU A 167 2.69 1.27 0.76
N PRO A 168 3.83 0.67 0.36
CA PRO A 168 4.39 -0.45 1.12
C PRO A 168 4.84 -0.08 2.53
N VAL A 169 5.19 1.18 2.76
CA VAL A 169 5.58 1.70 4.08
C VAL A 169 4.52 1.46 5.15
N ASP A 170 3.24 1.46 4.78
CA ASP A 170 2.13 1.24 5.72
C ASP A 170 2.19 -0.18 6.33
N LEU A 171 2.73 -1.16 5.59
CA LEU A 171 2.83 -2.55 6.02
C LEU A 171 3.95 -2.79 7.04
N LEU A 172 4.92 -1.86 7.15
CA LEU A 172 6.01 -1.97 8.13
C LEU A 172 5.50 -1.89 9.58
N TRP A 173 4.31 -1.33 9.78
CA TRP A 173 3.72 -1.10 11.09
C TRP A 173 2.90 -2.27 11.60
N GLN A 174 3.04 -3.47 11.03
CA GLN A 174 2.37 -4.69 11.48
C GLN A 174 2.41 -4.90 13.00
N LYS A 175 3.52 -4.55 13.66
CA LYS A 175 3.69 -4.68 15.12
C LYS A 175 2.65 -3.88 15.93
N ASN A 176 2.04 -2.87 15.31
CA ASN A 176 1.03 -2.00 15.90
C ASN A 176 -0.41 -2.54 15.70
N PHE A 177 -0.56 -3.79 15.23
CA PHE A 177 -1.82 -4.47 14.99
C PHE A 177 -1.76 -5.89 15.55
N PRO A 178 -2.86 -6.43 16.11
CA PRO A 178 -2.94 -7.87 16.40
C PRO A 178 -2.74 -8.73 15.15
N LYS A 179 -3.31 -8.28 14.03
CA LYS A 179 -3.15 -8.85 12.70
C LYS A 179 -3.30 -7.75 11.65
N LEU A 180 -2.37 -7.72 10.70
CA LEU A 180 -2.41 -6.83 9.53
C LEU A 180 -2.26 -7.68 8.27
N MET A 181 -3.22 -7.56 7.36
CA MET A 181 -3.17 -8.17 6.03
C MET A 181 -3.30 -7.09 4.96
N LEU A 182 -2.76 -7.33 3.77
CA LEU A 182 -2.88 -6.41 2.63
C LEU A 182 -4.05 -6.84 1.74
N LEU A 183 -4.92 -5.92 1.33
CA LEU A 183 -5.87 -6.12 0.24
C LEU A 183 -5.31 -5.50 -1.05
N GLU A 184 -5.17 -6.31 -2.11
CA GLU A 184 -4.69 -5.82 -3.40
C GLU A 184 -5.82 -5.22 -4.25
N SER A 185 -5.63 -3.98 -4.71
CA SER A 185 -6.65 -3.25 -5.47
C SER A 185 -7.11 -3.96 -6.76
N HIS A 186 -6.19 -4.56 -7.51
CA HIS A 186 -6.50 -5.08 -8.85
C HIS A 186 -6.98 -6.53 -8.87
N THR A 187 -6.78 -7.28 -7.80
CA THR A 187 -7.02 -8.73 -7.78
C THR A 187 -7.94 -9.16 -6.65
N GLY A 188 -8.31 -8.26 -5.74
CA GLY A 188 -9.06 -8.61 -4.54
C GLY A 188 -8.33 -9.55 -3.57
N LYS A 189 -7.08 -9.92 -3.88
CA LYS A 189 -6.34 -10.91 -3.08
C LYS A 189 -5.94 -10.30 -1.74
N VAL A 190 -6.25 -11.05 -0.66
CA VAL A 190 -5.77 -10.77 0.69
C VAL A 190 -4.43 -11.45 0.91
N LYS A 191 -3.36 -10.67 1.07
CA LYS A 191 -1.97 -11.13 1.22
C LYS A 191 -1.45 -11.01 2.64
N GLY A 192 -0.82 -12.08 3.10
CA GLY A 192 -0.11 -12.10 4.38
C GLY A 192 1.31 -11.54 4.30
N GLN A 193 1.95 -11.37 5.47
CA GLN A 193 3.31 -10.82 5.58
C GLN A 193 4.33 -11.51 4.66
N LEU A 194 4.23 -12.84 4.54
CA LEU A 194 5.15 -13.63 3.71
C LEU A 194 5.02 -13.34 2.22
N GLU A 195 3.98 -12.63 1.77
CA GLU A 195 3.78 -12.26 0.37
C GLU A 195 4.13 -10.78 0.09
N TRP A 196 4.46 -10.00 1.13
CA TRP A 196 4.70 -8.56 0.99
C TRP A 196 6.00 -8.21 0.27
N TYR A 197 6.95 -9.15 0.13
CA TYR A 197 8.14 -8.95 -0.72
C TYR A 197 7.79 -8.60 -2.17
N THR A 198 6.58 -8.97 -2.63
CA THR A 198 6.09 -8.60 -3.96
C THR A 198 5.93 -7.09 -4.16
N LYS A 199 5.99 -6.30 -3.09
CA LYS A 199 6.00 -4.83 -3.11
C LYS A 199 7.40 -4.21 -3.27
N LEU A 200 8.46 -4.99 -3.04
CA LEU A 200 9.84 -4.55 -3.26
C LEU A 200 10.19 -4.60 -4.76
N ASN A 201 11.03 -3.68 -5.23
CA ASN A 201 11.53 -3.76 -6.61
C ASN A 201 12.32 -5.05 -6.83
N GLY A 202 12.14 -5.67 -7.99
CA GLY A 202 12.76 -6.97 -8.31
C GLY A 202 12.11 -8.17 -7.62
N LYS A 203 11.17 -7.96 -6.69
CA LYS A 203 10.37 -9.00 -6.01
C LYS A 203 11.23 -10.17 -5.49
N PRO A 204 12.23 -9.92 -4.62
CA PRO A 204 13.18 -10.94 -4.18
C PRO A 204 12.52 -11.98 -3.27
N GLU A 205 12.19 -13.16 -3.82
CA GLU A 205 11.46 -14.24 -3.13
C GLU A 205 12.17 -14.80 -1.89
N ASN A 206 13.49 -14.66 -1.81
CA ASN A 206 14.31 -15.15 -0.70
C ASN A 206 14.68 -14.06 0.32
N VAL A 207 14.17 -12.82 0.16
CA VAL A 207 14.49 -11.70 1.04
C VAL A 207 13.21 -11.20 1.74
N PRO A 208 13.16 -11.22 3.08
CA PRO A 208 11.97 -10.84 3.83
C PRO A 208 11.67 -9.35 3.71
N PHE A 209 10.39 -8.99 3.68
CA PHE A 209 9.92 -7.60 3.75
C PHE A 209 10.11 -7.01 5.15
N ASN A 210 10.89 -5.93 5.28
CA ASN A 210 11.10 -5.18 6.52
C ASN A 210 11.64 -3.77 6.21
N LYS A 211 11.86 -2.97 7.26
CA LYS A 211 12.32 -1.57 7.17
C LYS A 211 13.64 -1.42 6.39
N ALA A 212 14.58 -2.35 6.60
CA ALA A 212 15.87 -2.32 5.92
C ALA A 212 15.75 -2.74 4.46
N THR A 213 14.98 -3.79 4.17
CA THR A 213 14.82 -4.29 2.79
C THR A 213 13.95 -3.37 1.95
N LEU A 214 12.99 -2.65 2.53
CA LEU A 214 12.27 -1.59 1.82
C LEU A 214 13.19 -0.45 1.40
N GLN A 215 14.10 0.01 2.27
CA GLN A 215 15.07 1.05 1.90
C GLN A 215 16.10 0.53 0.90
N LEU A 216 16.57 -0.71 1.04
CA LEU A 216 17.58 -1.28 0.17
C LEU A 216 17.04 -1.53 -1.24
N TYR A 217 15.86 -2.15 -1.37
CA TYR A 217 15.26 -2.49 -2.65
C TYR A 217 14.40 -1.37 -3.24
N GLY A 218 13.97 -0.42 -2.42
CA GLY A 218 12.92 0.51 -2.79
C GLY A 218 11.62 -0.20 -3.14
N ASP A 219 10.69 0.56 -3.69
CA ASP A 219 9.41 0.07 -4.16
C ASP A 219 8.99 0.76 -5.47
N GLY A 220 7.78 0.48 -5.93
CA GLY A 220 7.17 1.12 -7.10
C GLY A 220 6.71 2.55 -6.87
N VAL A 221 6.69 3.05 -5.63
CA VAL A 221 5.87 4.21 -5.23
C VAL A 221 6.71 5.33 -4.60
N MET A 222 7.29 5.10 -3.41
CA MET A 222 7.91 6.13 -2.57
C MET A 222 9.44 5.97 -2.46
N PHE A 223 9.94 4.74 -2.35
CA PHE A 223 11.35 4.47 -2.07
C PHE A 223 12.11 4.13 -3.35
N SER A 224 13.20 4.84 -3.59
CA SER A 224 14.16 4.52 -4.65
C SER A 224 15.09 3.40 -4.19
N PRO A 225 15.44 2.44 -5.07
CA PRO A 225 16.40 1.39 -4.72
C PRO A 225 17.79 1.98 -4.44
N GLU A 226 18.50 1.31 -3.54
CA GLU A 226 19.94 1.51 -3.37
C GLU A 226 20.74 0.84 -4.50
N ASP A 227 22.06 1.04 -4.43
CA ASP A 227 23.00 0.53 -5.42
C ASP A 227 22.81 -0.98 -5.69
N LEU A 228 22.98 -1.36 -6.96
CA LEU A 228 22.73 -2.73 -7.41
C LEU A 228 23.74 -3.73 -6.83
N LYS A 229 24.94 -3.29 -6.46
CA LYS A 229 26.01 -4.16 -5.97
C LYS A 229 25.63 -4.73 -4.60
N SER A 230 25.21 -3.87 -3.67
CA SER A 230 24.78 -4.26 -2.32
C SER A 230 23.62 -5.26 -2.36
N ARG A 231 22.62 -5.03 -3.22
CA ARG A 231 21.48 -5.93 -3.41
C ARG A 231 21.88 -7.30 -3.96
N ARG A 232 22.72 -7.34 -4.99
CA ARG A 232 23.18 -8.60 -5.60
C ARG A 232 23.99 -9.46 -4.61
N VAL A 233 24.80 -8.84 -3.76
CA VAL A 233 25.53 -9.58 -2.72
C VAL A 233 24.55 -10.14 -1.69
N LEU A 234 23.57 -9.35 -1.24
CA LEU A 234 22.54 -9.84 -0.31
C LEU A 234 21.75 -11.02 -0.90
N GLU A 235 21.35 -10.95 -2.17
CA GLU A 235 20.63 -12.03 -2.85
C GLU A 235 21.47 -13.31 -2.95
N LYS A 236 22.77 -13.19 -3.28
CA LYS A 236 23.68 -14.35 -3.31
C LYS A 236 23.77 -15.03 -1.95
N VAL A 237 23.83 -14.26 -0.87
CA VAL A 237 23.83 -14.79 0.50
C VAL A 237 22.48 -15.43 0.82
N ALA A 238 21.37 -14.77 0.46
CA ALA A 238 20.02 -15.28 0.66
C ALA A 238 19.83 -16.65 -0.01
N VAL A 239 20.27 -16.80 -1.26
CA VAL A 239 20.24 -18.08 -1.98
C VAL A 239 21.16 -19.12 -1.32
N LYS A 240 22.43 -18.76 -1.05
CA LYS A 240 23.41 -19.67 -0.44
C LYS A 240 22.95 -20.27 0.89
N PHE A 241 22.23 -19.49 1.70
CA PHE A 241 21.78 -19.90 3.03
C PHE A 241 20.27 -20.20 3.09
N ASN A 242 19.63 -20.39 1.93
CA ASN A 242 18.22 -20.74 1.77
C ASN A 242 17.29 -19.87 2.61
N TRP A 243 17.48 -18.55 2.52
CA TRP A 243 16.55 -17.62 3.12
C TRP A 243 15.21 -17.70 2.43
N ASN A 244 14.17 -17.42 3.19
CA ASN A 244 12.80 -17.22 2.72
C ASN A 244 12.18 -16.00 3.44
N GLN A 245 10.90 -15.79 3.21
CA GLN A 245 10.15 -14.66 3.74
C GLN A 245 9.98 -14.66 5.27
N ALA A 246 10.22 -15.79 5.94
CA ALA A 246 10.23 -15.91 7.39
C ALA A 246 11.63 -15.72 8.02
N THR A 247 12.67 -15.44 7.22
CA THR A 247 14.04 -15.24 7.70
C THR A 247 14.11 -14.03 8.63
N THR A 248 14.59 -14.24 9.85
CA THR A 248 14.70 -13.16 10.84
C THR A 248 15.93 -12.28 10.59
N MET A 249 15.88 -11.04 11.08
CA MET A 249 17.03 -10.13 10.99
C MET A 249 18.28 -10.69 11.71
N SER A 250 18.10 -11.46 12.78
CA SER A 250 19.19 -12.17 13.47
C SER A 250 19.86 -13.21 12.55
N ARG A 251 19.06 -14.01 11.84
CA ARG A 251 19.56 -14.99 10.88
C ARG A 251 20.28 -14.31 9.72
N ILE A 252 19.70 -13.25 9.16
CA ILE A 252 20.32 -12.43 8.10
C ILE A 252 21.74 -12.04 8.51
N LYS A 253 21.88 -11.38 9.66
CA LYS A 253 23.18 -10.92 10.18
C LYS A 253 24.16 -12.05 10.42
N SER A 254 23.69 -13.17 10.99
CA SER A 254 24.53 -14.34 11.23
C SER A 254 25.09 -14.92 9.92
N THR A 255 24.26 -15.06 8.89
CA THR A 255 24.69 -15.62 7.60
C THR A 255 25.55 -14.66 6.78
N LEU A 256 25.35 -13.34 6.90
CA LEU A 256 26.27 -12.34 6.34
C LEU A 256 27.65 -12.39 7.00
N ARG A 257 27.71 -12.64 8.32
CA ARG A 257 28.98 -12.83 9.03
C ARG A 257 29.73 -14.06 8.52
N ILE A 258 29.02 -15.18 8.33
CA ILE A 258 29.60 -16.41 7.76
C ILE A 258 30.05 -16.19 6.30
N ALA A 259 29.33 -15.35 5.54
CA ALA A 259 29.70 -14.98 4.19
C ALA A 259 30.89 -13.99 4.11
N ASN A 260 31.41 -13.52 5.25
CA ASN A 260 32.43 -12.48 5.35
C ASN A 260 32.04 -11.16 4.67
N GLU A 261 30.79 -10.72 4.89
CA GLU A 261 30.23 -9.46 4.37
C GLU A 261 30.00 -8.41 5.50
N PRO A 262 31.03 -7.98 6.24
CA PRO A 262 30.86 -7.10 7.41
C PRO A 262 30.24 -5.74 7.06
N PHE A 263 30.58 -5.20 5.89
CA PHE A 263 30.00 -3.94 5.39
C PHE A 263 28.48 -4.01 5.26
N LEU A 264 27.93 -5.13 4.77
CA LEU A 264 26.48 -5.29 4.62
C LEU A 264 25.77 -5.42 5.97
N ILE A 265 26.42 -5.99 6.98
CA ILE A 265 25.86 -6.05 8.35
C ILE A 265 25.69 -4.64 8.88
N GLU A 266 26.75 -3.84 8.87
CA GLU A 266 26.70 -2.45 9.31
C GLU A 266 25.68 -1.64 8.51
N TYR A 267 25.59 -1.89 7.21
CA TYR A 267 24.66 -1.17 6.37
C TYR A 267 23.21 -1.51 6.71
N ILE A 268 22.86 -2.80 6.82
CA ILE A 268 21.52 -3.24 7.24
C ILE A 268 21.17 -2.71 8.63
N ASP A 269 22.14 -2.63 9.54
CA ASP A 269 21.93 -2.02 10.86
C ASP A 269 21.56 -0.54 10.77
N ARG A 270 22.22 0.23 9.90
CA ARG A 270 21.84 1.62 9.66
C ARG A 270 20.43 1.74 9.07
N LEU A 271 20.07 0.85 8.14
CA LEU A 271 18.73 0.85 7.51
C LEU A 271 17.63 0.33 8.46
N SER A 272 17.96 -0.42 9.51
CA SER A 272 16.97 -0.98 10.45
C SER A 272 16.63 -0.04 11.60
N LYS A 273 17.42 1.02 11.81
CA LYS A 273 17.13 2.10 12.77
C LYS A 273 15.90 2.87 12.32
#